data_AF-A0A358U4K3-F1
#
_entry.id   AF-A0A358U4K3-F1
#
_cell.length_a   1.000
_cell.length_b   1.000
_cell.length_c   1.000
_cell.angle_alpha   90.00
_cell.angle_beta   90.00
_cell.angle_gamma   90.00
#
_symmetry.space_group_name_H-M   'P 1'
#
loop_
_entity.id
_entity.type
_entity.pdbx_description
1 polymer ?
#
loop_
_entity_poly.entity_id
_entity_poly.type
_entity_poly.pdbx_seq_one_letter_code
_entity_poly.pdbx_strand_id
1 'polypeptide(L)'
;MLTLIENEVKESLSLDYKECGALQRTDGKKNELSKDVSSFANSAGGTLVYGIIEDGHIPVGISEGYDPNGITKEWIEQVINSRIHQRIDGIIINQIELRKSRPGKVLYVVHIPQSLRAPHMAADKRFYKRYNFESVPMEEYEVRDVMNRSDSPEIRLICNFKDNEKISSVVYSTEDTYSAPIKLEVTVINDSMIPADYSSYKLLVRIQ
;
A
#
# COMPACT_ATOMS: atom_id res chain seq x y z
N MET A 1 13.90 15.60 2.38
CA MET A 1 12.78 16.54 2.19
C MET A 1 13.28 17.96 1.93
N LEU A 2 14.18 18.51 2.75
CA LEU A 2 15.05 19.63 2.32
C LEU A 2 15.71 19.30 0.97
N THR A 3 16.24 18.08 0.83
CA THR A 3 16.75 17.53 -0.44
C THR A 3 15.76 17.41 -1.60
N LEU A 4 14.44 17.45 -1.38
CA LEU A 4 13.47 17.43 -2.50
C LEU A 4 13.19 18.84 -3.02
N ILE A 5 13.14 19.80 -2.11
CA ILE A 5 12.98 21.22 -2.42
C ILE A 5 14.28 21.81 -2.95
N GLU A 6 15.42 21.49 -2.34
CA GLU A 6 16.77 21.92 -2.75
C GLU A 6 17.18 21.35 -4.12
N ASN A 7 16.64 20.20 -4.51
CA ASN A 7 16.90 19.59 -5.83
C ASN A 7 15.75 19.83 -6.84
N GLU A 8 14.76 20.66 -6.50
CA GLU A 8 13.61 20.98 -7.36
C GLU A 8 12.98 19.73 -8.00
N VAL A 9 12.80 18.68 -7.20
CA VAL A 9 12.29 17.41 -7.72
C VAL A 9 10.87 17.64 -8.20
N LYS A 10 10.70 17.61 -9.51
CA LYS A 10 9.40 17.77 -10.16
C LYS A 10 8.43 16.70 -9.69
N GLU A 11 7.15 17.04 -9.68
CA GLU A 11 6.11 16.04 -9.57
C GLU A 11 6.30 14.94 -10.61
N SER A 12 5.74 13.78 -10.29
CA SER A 12 5.77 12.63 -11.18
C SER A 12 4.48 11.84 -11.02
N LEU A 13 4.36 10.75 -11.78
CA LEU A 13 3.24 9.83 -11.63
C LEU A 13 3.12 9.28 -10.20
N SER A 14 4.23 9.24 -9.44
CA SER A 14 4.34 8.68 -8.09
C SER A 14 4.64 9.71 -7.00
N LEU A 15 4.65 11.01 -7.31
CA LEU A 15 4.94 12.08 -6.34
C LEU A 15 4.11 13.32 -6.67
N ASP A 16 3.38 13.82 -5.66
CA ASP A 16 2.48 14.96 -5.81
C ASP A 16 2.56 15.85 -4.56
N TYR A 17 2.64 17.16 -4.78
CA TYR A 17 2.77 18.20 -3.78
C TYR A 17 1.44 18.93 -3.59
N LYS A 18 1.02 19.09 -2.34
CA LYS A 18 -0.20 19.80 -1.99
C LYS A 18 0.07 20.90 -0.98
N GLU A 19 -0.55 22.05 -1.17
CA GLU A 19 -0.48 23.15 -0.21
C GLU A 19 -1.27 22.86 1.08
N CYS A 20 -1.04 23.68 2.12
CA CYS A 20 -1.74 23.54 3.40
C CYS A 20 -3.27 23.52 3.26
N GLY A 21 -3.83 24.27 2.30
CA GLY A 21 -5.26 24.32 2.01
C GLY A 21 -5.89 22.99 1.58
N ALA A 22 -5.09 21.98 1.20
CA ALA A 22 -5.59 20.69 0.74
C ALA A 22 -6.15 19.80 1.86
N LEU A 23 -5.76 20.02 3.12
CA LEU A 23 -6.24 19.24 4.28
C LEU A 23 -7.22 20.01 5.17
N GLN A 24 -7.94 20.99 4.63
CA GLN A 24 -8.99 21.66 5.40
C GLN A 24 -10.10 20.68 5.78
N ARG A 25 -10.73 20.88 6.94
CA ARG A 25 -11.78 19.98 7.46
C ARG A 25 -13.14 20.15 6.78
N THR A 26 -13.16 20.51 5.50
CA THR A 26 -14.35 20.64 4.66
C THR A 26 -14.62 19.35 3.90
N ASP A 27 -15.86 19.06 3.55
CA ASP A 27 -16.17 17.83 2.79
C ASP A 27 -15.57 17.82 1.39
N GLY A 28 -15.46 18.99 0.74
CA GLY A 28 -14.78 19.12 -0.55
C GLY A 28 -13.32 18.67 -0.48
N LYS A 29 -12.54 19.16 0.50
CA LYS A 29 -11.14 18.78 0.65
C LYS A 29 -10.94 17.34 1.11
N LYS A 30 -11.83 16.82 1.95
CA LYS A 30 -11.83 15.39 2.30
C LYS A 30 -12.12 14.50 1.07
N ASN A 31 -12.96 14.95 0.14
CA ASN A 31 -13.24 14.23 -1.10
C ASN A 31 -12.03 14.27 -2.05
N GLU A 32 -11.36 15.42 -2.19
CA GLU A 32 -10.11 15.51 -2.97
C GLU A 32 -9.02 14.58 -2.39
N LEU A 33 -8.85 14.55 -1.06
CA LEU A 33 -7.94 13.60 -0.40
C LEU A 33 -8.31 12.14 -0.74
N SER A 34 -9.59 11.78 -0.70
CA SER A 34 -10.06 10.44 -1.06
C SER A 34 -9.79 10.11 -2.54
N LYS A 35 -9.98 11.08 -3.44
CA LYS A 35 -9.71 10.97 -4.87
C LYS A 35 -8.23 10.76 -5.15
N ASP A 36 -7.35 11.57 -4.56
CA ASP A 36 -5.91 11.46 -4.77
C ASP A 36 -5.34 10.17 -4.19
N VAL A 37 -5.72 9.81 -2.97
CA VAL A 37 -5.22 8.57 -2.34
C VAL A 37 -5.68 7.32 -3.10
N SER A 38 -6.94 7.28 -3.54
CA SER A 38 -7.42 6.15 -4.35
C SER A 38 -6.76 6.08 -5.72
N SER A 39 -6.50 7.24 -6.37
CA SER A 39 -5.85 7.25 -7.69
C SER A 39 -4.43 6.70 -7.65
N PHE A 40 -3.65 7.02 -6.61
CA PHE A 40 -2.33 6.44 -6.38
C PHE A 40 -2.40 4.93 -6.16
N ALA A 41 -3.26 4.47 -5.25
CA ALA A 41 -3.40 3.05 -4.93
C ALA A 41 -3.82 2.21 -6.14
N ASN A 42 -4.71 2.75 -6.99
CA ASN A 42 -5.16 2.08 -8.20
C ASN A 42 -4.12 2.11 -9.34
N SER A 43 -3.09 2.95 -9.23
CA SER A 43 -2.07 3.11 -10.26
C SER A 43 -0.80 2.37 -9.88
N ALA A 44 0.35 3.04 -9.79
CA ALA A 44 1.63 2.45 -9.40
C ALA A 44 2.00 2.71 -7.92
N GLY A 45 1.05 3.20 -7.12
CA GLY A 45 1.36 3.77 -5.81
C GLY A 45 2.10 5.11 -5.95
N GLY A 46 2.51 5.68 -4.82
CA GLY A 46 3.24 6.93 -4.80
C GLY A 46 3.29 7.60 -3.42
N THR A 47 3.59 8.88 -3.42
CA THR A 47 3.73 9.69 -2.22
C THR A 47 3.06 11.04 -2.42
N LEU A 48 2.17 11.39 -1.49
CA LEU A 48 1.58 12.72 -1.37
C LEU A 48 2.30 13.50 -0.28
N VAL A 49 2.74 14.71 -0.60
CA VAL A 49 3.44 15.59 0.33
C VAL A 49 2.62 16.86 0.56
N TYR A 50 2.07 17.00 1.76
CA TYR A 50 1.24 18.13 2.15
C TYR A 50 2.03 19.22 2.87
N GLY A 51 1.70 20.48 2.55
CA GLY A 51 2.30 21.71 3.06
C GLY A 51 3.46 22.24 2.21
N ILE A 52 3.51 21.87 0.92
CA ILE A 52 4.46 22.39 -0.05
C ILE A 52 3.71 23.29 -1.03
N ILE A 53 4.30 24.45 -1.35
CA ILE A 53 3.85 25.35 -2.41
C ILE A 53 4.49 24.89 -3.70
N GLU A 54 3.69 24.74 -4.74
CA GLU A 54 4.14 24.37 -6.08
C GLU A 54 3.80 25.47 -7.09
N ASP A 55 4.67 25.62 -8.09
CA ASP A 55 4.41 26.41 -9.29
C ASP A 55 4.78 25.55 -10.51
N GLY A 56 3.81 25.31 -11.39
CA GLY A 56 4.00 24.46 -12.57
C GLY A 56 4.58 23.07 -12.26
N HIS A 57 4.10 22.40 -11.21
CA HIS A 57 4.55 21.07 -10.76
C HIS A 57 6.00 21.02 -10.22
N ILE A 58 6.56 22.17 -9.86
CA ILE A 58 7.86 22.30 -9.21
C ILE A 58 7.65 22.81 -7.79
N PRO A 59 8.24 22.16 -6.76
CA PRO A 59 8.16 22.66 -5.39
C PRO A 59 8.97 23.96 -5.25
N VAL A 60 8.29 25.09 -5.03
CA VAL A 60 8.93 26.41 -4.89
C VAL A 60 9.13 26.83 -3.44
N GLY A 61 8.49 26.16 -2.49
CA GLY A 61 8.71 26.45 -1.08
C GLY A 61 7.83 25.65 -0.12
N ILE A 62 8.06 25.91 1.18
CA ILE A 62 7.26 25.32 2.25
C ILE A 62 6.11 26.29 2.57
N SER A 63 4.87 25.80 2.56
CA SER A 63 3.66 26.54 2.98
C SER A 63 3.65 26.79 4.49
N GLU A 64 2.60 27.38 5.06
CA GLU A 64 2.55 27.75 6.48
C GLU A 64 2.78 26.59 7.46
N GLY A 65 2.63 25.35 6.99
CA GLY A 65 2.75 24.14 7.79
C GLY A 65 1.49 23.93 8.64
N TYR A 66 1.26 22.68 9.03
CA TYR A 66 0.10 22.32 9.81
C TYR A 66 0.38 22.44 11.30
N ASP A 67 -0.65 22.84 12.06
CA ASP A 67 -0.66 22.62 13.50
C ASP A 67 -0.95 21.13 13.75
N PRO A 68 -0.02 20.37 14.36
CA PRO A 68 -0.20 18.94 14.60
C PRO A 68 -1.35 18.63 15.57
N ASN A 69 -1.85 19.61 16.34
CA ASN A 69 -3.05 19.45 17.17
C ASN A 69 -4.35 19.70 16.38
N GLY A 70 -4.29 20.45 15.28
CA GLY A 70 -5.45 20.80 14.47
C GLY A 70 -5.76 19.77 13.39
N ILE A 71 -4.74 19.41 12.61
CA ILE A 71 -4.77 18.30 11.65
C ILE A 71 -3.84 17.25 12.25
N THR A 72 -4.35 16.07 12.58
CA THR A 72 -3.53 14.98 13.14
C THR A 72 -3.33 13.88 12.10
N LYS A 73 -2.33 13.02 12.30
CA LYS A 73 -2.13 11.82 11.45
C LYS A 73 -3.36 10.93 11.47
N GLU A 74 -3.90 10.72 12.67
CA GLU A 74 -5.06 9.86 12.93
C GLU A 74 -6.31 10.42 12.24
N TRP A 75 -6.44 11.74 12.17
CA TRP A 75 -7.54 12.37 11.44
C TRP A 75 -7.42 12.14 9.92
N ILE A 76 -6.22 12.27 9.34
CA ILE A 76 -6.00 11.98 7.91
C ILE A 76 -6.35 10.50 7.63
N GLU A 77 -5.88 9.59 8.47
CA GLU A 77 -6.17 8.16 8.38
C GLU A 77 -7.69 7.88 8.49
N GLN A 78 -8.38 8.53 9.43
CA GLN A 78 -9.83 8.43 9.57
C GLN A 78 -10.56 8.91 8.31
N VAL A 79 -10.14 10.03 7.71
CA VAL A 79 -10.75 10.54 6.48
C VAL A 79 -10.57 9.55 5.33
N ILE A 80 -9.37 9.02 5.14
CA ILE A 80 -9.08 7.99 4.12
C ILE A 80 -9.97 6.77 4.34
N ASN A 81 -10.00 6.22 5.55
CA ASN A 81 -10.74 4.99 5.88
C ASN A 81 -12.27 5.14 5.84
N SER A 82 -12.79 6.35 6.04
CA SER A 82 -14.24 6.61 6.02
C SER A 82 -14.78 6.93 4.63
N ARG A 83 -13.92 7.31 3.68
CA ARG A 83 -14.33 7.81 2.36
C ARG A 83 -13.96 6.91 1.20
N ILE A 84 -12.89 6.13 1.33
CA ILE A 84 -12.49 5.17 0.31
C ILE A 84 -13.17 3.82 0.59
N HIS A 85 -13.92 3.33 -0.40
CA HIS A 85 -14.53 2.01 -0.37
C HIS A 85 -13.59 0.98 -1.00
N GLN A 86 -13.54 -0.21 -0.38
CA GLN A 86 -12.42 -1.13 -0.44
C GLN A 86 -11.18 -0.46 0.19
N ARG A 87 -10.88 -0.80 1.45
CA ARG A 87 -9.79 -0.14 2.18
C ARG A 87 -8.45 -0.42 1.50
N ILE A 88 -7.56 0.56 1.54
CA ILE A 88 -6.20 0.44 1.03
C ILE A 88 -5.33 -0.01 2.20
N ASP A 89 -4.71 -1.18 2.05
CA ASP A 89 -3.80 -1.72 3.04
C ASP A 89 -2.40 -1.10 2.86
N GLY A 90 -1.67 -0.88 3.96
CA GLY A 90 -0.26 -0.44 3.92
C GLY A 90 0.00 1.05 3.69
N ILE A 91 -0.99 1.94 3.85
CA ILE A 91 -0.76 3.39 3.83
C ILE A 91 0.09 3.80 5.03
N ILE A 92 1.16 4.58 4.79
CA ILE A 92 2.03 5.11 5.84
C ILE A 92 1.97 6.63 5.84
N ILE A 93 1.52 7.21 6.95
CA ILE A 93 1.49 8.67 7.16
C ILE A 93 2.61 9.05 8.12
N ASN A 94 3.50 9.93 7.68
CA ASN A 94 4.61 10.46 8.46
C ASN A 94 4.45 11.97 8.67
N GLN A 95 4.88 12.45 9.85
CA GLN A 95 4.94 13.86 10.18
C GLN A 95 6.40 14.34 10.12
N ILE A 96 6.63 15.49 9.51
CA ILE A 96 7.96 16.09 9.42
C ILE A 96 7.92 17.47 10.06
N GLU A 97 8.65 17.64 11.16
CA GLU A 97 8.71 18.89 11.91
C GLU A 97 9.50 19.98 11.18
N LEU A 98 8.91 21.17 11.09
CA LEU A 98 9.51 22.36 10.48
C LEU A 98 10.39 23.14 11.47
N ARG A 99 11.29 22.47 12.17
CA ARG A 99 12.07 23.02 13.30
C ARG A 99 12.78 24.34 13.00
N LYS A 100 13.32 24.50 11.78
CA LYS A 100 14.12 25.67 11.39
C LYS A 100 13.29 26.80 10.79
N SER A 101 12.32 26.47 9.94
CA SER A 101 11.54 27.47 9.20
C SER A 101 10.30 27.92 9.96
N ARG A 102 9.58 27.00 10.62
CA ARG A 102 8.32 27.25 11.33
C ARG A 102 8.20 26.35 12.57
N PRO A 103 8.83 26.72 13.70
CA PRO A 103 8.81 25.91 14.92
C PRO A 103 7.39 25.55 15.36
N GLY A 104 7.17 24.29 15.74
CA GLY A 104 5.86 23.77 16.15
C GLY A 104 4.90 23.43 15.01
N LYS A 105 5.29 23.64 13.75
CA LYS A 105 4.50 23.22 12.58
C LYS A 105 5.07 21.95 11.94
N VAL A 106 4.21 21.22 11.23
CA VAL A 106 4.57 19.97 10.56
C VAL A 106 4.12 19.93 9.10
N LEU A 107 4.78 19.09 8.31
CA LEU A 107 4.34 18.62 7.01
C LEU A 107 3.88 17.16 7.11
N TYR A 108 2.96 16.75 6.23
CA TYR A 108 2.54 15.36 6.15
C TYR A 108 3.08 14.71 4.88
N VAL A 109 3.64 13.52 5.03
CA VAL A 109 4.04 12.65 3.92
C VAL A 109 3.20 11.40 3.99
N VAL A 110 2.38 11.18 2.99
CA VAL A 110 1.47 10.03 2.88
C VAL A 110 2.00 9.13 1.78
N HIS A 111 2.62 8.03 2.17
CA HIS A 111 3.05 6.98 1.25
C HIS A 111 1.90 6.00 1.02
N ILE A 112 1.61 5.75 -0.26
CA ILE A 112 0.48 4.94 -0.72
C ILE A 112 1.06 3.83 -1.59
N PRO A 113 0.97 2.56 -1.17
CA PRO A 113 1.46 1.46 -1.99
C PRO A 113 0.57 1.28 -3.22
N GLN A 114 1.13 0.66 -4.26
CA GLN A 114 0.29 0.06 -5.30
C GLN A 114 -0.54 -1.04 -4.65
N SER A 115 -1.85 -0.96 -4.80
CA SER A 115 -2.72 -1.95 -4.18
C SER A 115 -2.90 -3.17 -5.06
N LEU A 116 -2.64 -4.34 -4.46
CA LEU A 116 -3.01 -5.63 -5.04
C LEU A 116 -4.50 -5.92 -4.95
N ARG A 117 -5.26 -5.10 -4.24
CA ARG A 117 -6.73 -5.17 -4.12
C ARG A 117 -7.38 -3.97 -4.80
N ALA A 118 -6.75 -3.41 -5.82
CA ALA A 118 -7.40 -2.41 -6.64
C ALA A 118 -8.59 -3.06 -7.41
N PRO A 119 -9.63 -2.30 -7.79
CA PRO A 119 -9.75 -0.86 -7.67
C PRO A 119 -10.39 -0.40 -6.34
N HIS A 120 -9.98 0.78 -5.89
CA HIS A 120 -10.49 1.51 -4.73
C HIS A 120 -11.38 2.66 -5.18
N MET A 121 -12.58 2.74 -4.63
CA MET A 121 -13.59 3.73 -5.01
C MET A 121 -13.53 4.93 -4.07
N ALA A 122 -13.50 6.15 -4.61
CA ALA A 122 -13.49 7.38 -3.84
C ALA A 122 -14.89 7.72 -3.27
N ALA A 123 -14.94 8.77 -2.45
CA ALA A 123 -16.15 9.23 -1.76
C ALA A 123 -17.35 9.49 -2.69
N ASP A 124 -17.08 9.95 -3.92
CA ASP A 124 -18.04 10.32 -4.96
C ASP A 124 -18.51 9.12 -5.80
N LYS A 125 -18.17 7.89 -5.38
CA LYS A 125 -18.52 6.64 -6.05
C LYS A 125 -17.87 6.44 -7.43
N ARG A 126 -16.71 7.04 -7.65
CA ARG A 126 -15.92 6.87 -8.87
C ARG A 126 -14.58 6.20 -8.57
N PHE A 127 -14.05 5.52 -9.58
CA PHE A 127 -12.69 4.99 -9.57
C PHE A 127 -11.78 5.98 -10.30
N TYR A 128 -10.63 6.29 -9.70
CA TYR A 128 -9.66 7.21 -10.26
C TYR A 128 -8.34 6.52 -10.54
N LYS A 129 -7.63 6.95 -11.58
CA LYS A 129 -6.23 6.61 -11.90
C LYS A 129 -5.37 7.87 -11.94
N ARG A 130 -4.06 7.70 -11.84
CA ARG A 130 -3.09 8.75 -12.13
C ARG A 130 -2.91 8.85 -13.65
N TYR A 131 -3.03 10.06 -14.17
CA TYR A 131 -2.67 10.41 -15.53
C TYR A 131 -1.76 11.64 -15.48
N ASN A 132 -0.46 11.41 -15.64
CA ASN A 132 0.59 12.42 -15.36
C ASN A 132 0.47 12.96 -13.93
N PHE A 133 0.10 14.23 -13.78
CA PHE A 133 -0.02 14.93 -12.49
C PHE A 133 -1.46 14.97 -11.97
N GLU A 134 -2.41 14.39 -12.70
CA GLU A 134 -3.84 14.48 -12.38
C GLU A 134 -4.44 13.14 -11.96
N SER A 135 -5.43 13.23 -11.09
CA SER A 135 -6.33 12.14 -10.71
C SER A 135 -7.57 12.18 -11.62
N VAL A 136 -7.61 11.33 -12.65
CA VAL A 136 -8.70 11.29 -13.64
C VAL A 136 -9.62 10.07 -13.41
N PRO A 137 -10.93 10.19 -13.67
CA PRO A 137 -11.83 9.04 -13.61
C PRO A 137 -11.38 7.93 -14.56
N MET A 138 -11.52 6.68 -14.12
CA MET A 138 -11.30 5.51 -14.96
C MET A 138 -12.49 5.25 -15.87
N GLU A 139 -12.20 4.79 -17.08
CA GLU A 139 -13.20 4.18 -17.97
C GLU A 139 -13.53 2.76 -17.52
N GLU A 140 -14.69 2.21 -17.94
CA GLU A 140 -15.14 0.87 -17.54
C GLU A 140 -14.10 -0.23 -17.80
N TYR A 141 -13.46 -0.19 -18.98
CA TYR A 141 -12.45 -1.18 -19.34
C TYR A 141 -11.19 -1.08 -18.47
N GLU A 142 -10.86 0.10 -17.95
CA GLU A 142 -9.72 0.32 -17.06
C GLU A 142 -10.01 -0.16 -15.65
N VAL A 143 -11.24 0.01 -15.18
CA VAL A 143 -11.69 -0.56 -13.91
C VAL A 143 -11.59 -2.09 -13.96
N ARG A 144 -12.00 -2.72 -15.06
CA ARG A 144 -11.86 -4.17 -15.25
C ARG A 144 -10.40 -4.61 -15.29
N ASP A 145 -9.57 -3.91 -16.05
CA ASP A 145 -8.13 -4.23 -16.14
C ASP A 145 -7.46 -4.15 -14.76
N VAL A 146 -7.75 -3.10 -14.00
CA VAL A 146 -7.21 -2.91 -12.65
C VAL A 146 -7.73 -3.96 -11.68
N MET A 147 -9.01 -4.34 -11.78
CA MET A 147 -9.61 -5.41 -10.97
C MET A 147 -8.92 -6.76 -11.22
N ASN A 148 -8.51 -7.01 -12.47
CA ASN A 148 -7.83 -8.25 -12.85
C ASN A 148 -6.35 -8.28 -12.42
N ARG A 149 -5.78 -7.20 -11.87
CA ARG A 149 -4.41 -7.24 -11.31
C ARG A 149 -4.26 -8.25 -10.18
N SER A 150 -5.37 -8.54 -9.50
CA SER A 150 -5.45 -9.51 -8.41
C SER A 150 -5.66 -10.95 -8.89
N ASP A 151 -5.85 -11.21 -10.19
CA ASP A 151 -6.26 -12.53 -10.74
C ASP A 151 -5.20 -13.63 -10.63
N SER A 152 -4.13 -13.41 -9.86
CA SER A 152 -3.20 -14.46 -9.48
C SER A 152 -3.52 -14.93 -8.05
N PRO A 153 -3.89 -16.21 -7.85
CA PRO A 153 -4.16 -16.72 -6.51
C PRO A 153 -2.94 -16.55 -5.61
N GLU A 154 -3.15 -16.00 -4.42
CA GLU A 154 -2.11 -15.89 -3.39
C GLU A 154 -2.05 -17.19 -2.61
N ILE A 155 -1.06 -18.04 -2.92
CA ILE A 155 -0.94 -19.38 -2.35
C ILE A 155 0.11 -19.37 -1.24
N ARG A 156 -0.32 -19.68 0.00
CA ARG A 156 0.56 -19.93 1.14
C ARG A 156 0.69 -21.44 1.39
N LEU A 157 1.93 -21.89 1.58
CA LEU A 157 2.26 -23.25 1.97
C LEU A 157 2.67 -23.30 3.44
N ILE A 158 2.02 -24.15 4.23
CA ILE A 158 2.42 -24.45 5.61
C ILE A 158 2.88 -25.90 5.64
N CYS A 159 4.13 -26.12 6.04
CA CYS A 159 4.74 -27.43 6.13
C CYS A 159 5.01 -27.77 7.59
N ASN A 160 4.37 -28.81 8.12
CA ASN A 160 4.52 -29.27 9.48
C ASN A 160 5.05 -30.71 9.52
N PHE A 161 6.00 -30.97 10.41
CA PHE A 161 6.34 -32.35 10.79
C PHE A 161 5.40 -32.78 11.91
N LYS A 162 4.89 -34.01 11.83
CA LYS A 162 3.88 -34.49 12.78
C LYS A 162 4.41 -34.61 14.21
N ASP A 163 5.72 -34.80 14.36
CA ASP A 163 6.40 -34.69 15.64
C ASP A 163 6.78 -33.23 15.86
N ASN A 164 6.10 -32.57 16.80
CA ASN A 164 6.39 -31.20 17.25
C ASN A 164 7.78 -31.06 17.95
N GLU A 165 8.66 -32.05 17.79
CA GLU A 165 10.00 -32.04 18.35
C GLU A 165 10.96 -31.37 17.37
N LYS A 166 11.75 -30.41 17.87
CA LYS A 166 12.75 -29.65 17.08
C LYS A 166 13.79 -30.54 16.38
N ILE A 167 13.93 -31.80 16.82
CA ILE A 167 14.85 -32.79 16.27
C ILE A 167 14.18 -34.17 16.42
N SER A 168 13.64 -34.72 15.35
CA SER A 168 13.26 -36.14 15.30
C SER A 168 14.50 -36.95 14.87
N SER A 169 15.00 -37.84 15.73
CA SER A 169 16.05 -38.79 15.33
C SER A 169 15.48 -39.75 14.30
N VAL A 170 16.19 -39.94 13.19
CA VAL A 170 15.81 -40.92 12.17
C VAL A 170 16.03 -42.31 12.76
N VAL A 171 14.95 -43.00 13.11
CA VAL A 171 15.02 -44.35 13.66
C VAL A 171 15.26 -45.34 12.53
N TYR A 172 16.35 -46.10 12.62
CA TYR A 172 16.64 -47.24 11.77
C TYR A 172 16.36 -48.51 12.57
N SER A 173 15.62 -49.46 12.01
CA SER A 173 15.50 -50.78 12.63
C SER A 173 16.81 -51.55 12.37
N THR A 174 17.23 -52.41 13.30
CA THR A 174 18.47 -53.19 13.18
C THR A 174 18.43 -54.23 12.05
N GLU A 175 17.29 -54.41 11.40
CA GLU A 175 17.07 -55.38 10.31
C GLU A 175 16.76 -54.73 8.95
N ASP A 176 16.47 -53.42 8.90
CA ASP A 176 16.13 -52.72 7.65
C ASP A 176 17.27 -51.85 7.12
N THR A 177 17.47 -51.87 5.80
CA THR A 177 18.41 -50.99 5.08
C THR A 177 17.91 -49.54 4.96
N TYR A 178 16.71 -49.24 5.47
CA TYR A 178 16.02 -47.97 5.29
C TYR A 178 15.56 -47.38 6.62
N SER A 179 15.47 -46.04 6.67
CA SER A 179 14.92 -45.34 7.83
C SER A 179 13.40 -45.50 7.94
N ALA A 180 12.87 -45.37 9.16
CA ALA A 180 11.44 -45.19 9.37
C ALA A 180 10.90 -43.96 8.58
N PRO A 181 9.66 -44.02 8.04
CA PRO A 181 9.09 -42.90 7.29
C PRO A 181 8.88 -41.64 8.14
N ILE A 182 9.35 -40.50 7.66
CA ILE A 182 9.05 -39.18 8.24
C ILE A 182 7.80 -38.63 7.57
N LYS A 183 6.78 -38.29 8.37
CA LYS A 183 5.53 -37.71 7.85
C LYS A 183 5.61 -36.19 7.79
N LEU A 184 5.46 -35.66 6.58
CA LEU A 184 5.32 -34.22 6.30
C LEU A 184 3.84 -33.92 5.98
N GLU A 185 3.24 -33.01 6.74
CA GLU A 185 1.92 -32.47 6.47
C GLU A 185 2.07 -31.13 5.76
N VAL A 186 1.51 -31.03 4.55
CA VAL A 186 1.53 -29.81 3.74
C VAL A 186 0.11 -29.28 3.63
N THR A 187 -0.13 -28.12 4.23
CA THR A 187 -1.39 -27.38 4.09
C THR A 187 -1.21 -26.29 3.06
N VAL A 188 -2.04 -26.32 2.02
CA VAL A 188 -2.10 -25.28 1.00
C VAL A 188 -3.29 -24.38 1.32
N ILE A 189 -3.05 -23.09 1.48
CA ILE A 189 -4.08 -22.08 1.74
C ILE A 189 -4.06 -21.09 0.58
N ASN A 190 -5.23 -20.82 0.01
CA ASN A 190 -5.43 -19.68 -0.86
C ASN A 190 -5.94 -18.52 0.01
N ASP A 191 -5.10 -17.51 0.20
CA ASP A 191 -5.43 -16.32 0.99
C ASP A 191 -6.17 -15.26 0.17
N SER A 192 -6.32 -15.48 -1.14
CA SER A 192 -7.08 -14.60 -2.01
C SER A 192 -8.58 -14.93 -1.98
N MET A 193 -9.41 -13.94 -2.29
CA MET A 193 -10.85 -14.13 -2.48
C MET A 193 -11.20 -14.79 -3.83
N ILE A 194 -10.19 -15.12 -4.64
CA ILE A 194 -10.33 -15.64 -5.99
C ILE A 194 -10.13 -17.15 -5.95
N PRO A 195 -11.07 -17.97 -6.45
CA PRO A 195 -10.89 -19.42 -6.52
C PRO A 195 -9.67 -19.79 -7.35
N ALA A 196 -8.84 -20.72 -6.85
CA ALA A 196 -7.83 -21.36 -7.68
C ALA A 196 -8.51 -22.51 -8.44
N ASP A 197 -8.89 -22.27 -9.70
CA ASP A 197 -9.61 -23.27 -10.53
C ASP A 197 -8.80 -24.56 -10.73
N TYR A 198 -7.47 -24.42 -10.79
CA TYR A 198 -6.53 -25.53 -10.87
C TYR A 198 -5.31 -25.25 -10.00
N SER A 199 -4.83 -26.26 -9.29
CA SER A 199 -3.54 -26.18 -8.60
C SER A 199 -2.73 -27.46 -8.81
N SER A 200 -1.47 -27.30 -9.23
CA SER A 200 -0.51 -28.37 -9.41
C SER A 200 0.76 -28.04 -8.65
N TYR A 201 1.19 -28.92 -7.77
CA TYR A 201 2.39 -28.72 -6.94
C TYR A 201 3.38 -29.85 -7.16
N LYS A 202 4.67 -29.52 -7.24
CA LYS A 202 5.77 -30.48 -7.31
C LYS A 202 6.75 -30.20 -6.18
N LEU A 203 6.79 -31.08 -5.19
CA LEU A 203 7.72 -31.01 -4.08
C LEU A 203 9.01 -31.76 -4.47
N LEU A 204 10.14 -31.05 -4.49
CA LEU A 204 11.47 -31.66 -4.65
C LEU A 204 12.16 -31.67 -3.29
N VAL A 205 12.35 -32.86 -2.72
CA VAL A 205 13.16 -33.04 -1.51
C VAL A 205 14.53 -33.55 -1.94
N ARG A 206 15.58 -32.78 -1.64
CA ARG A 206 16.97 -33.16 -1.90
C ARG A 206 17.64 -33.46 -0.56
N ILE A 207 18.05 -34.70 -0.37
CA ILE A 207 18.75 -35.16 0.84
C ILE A 207 20.25 -35.13 0.51
N GLN A 208 21.07 -34.53 1.40
CA GLN A 208 22.53 -34.56 1.36
C GLN A 208 23.07 -35.59 2.35
#